data_AF-A0A7J8XGM4-F1
#
_entry.id   AF-A0A7J8XGM4-F1
#
_cell.length_a   1.000
_cell.length_b   1.000
_cell.length_c   1.000
_cell.angle_alpha   90.00
_cell.angle_beta   90.00
_cell.angle_gamma   90.00
#
_symmetry.space_group_name_H-M   'P 1'
#
loop_
_entity.id
_entity.type
_entity.pdbx_description
1 polymer ?
#
loop_
_entity_poly.entity_id
_entity_poly.type
_entity_poly.pdbx_seq_one_letter_code
_entity_poly.pdbx_strand_id
1 'polypeptide(L)'
;VKVPTWINGLEDNEYVGVGARFGPTLESKEKHANHTRLALADPPDCCSKPRNQLTGEVILVHRGNCSFTMKANVAEEAGASAILIINNQTELFKMVCESDADVDIKIPALMLPQDAGSRLEKYISNNTMVSVALYSPKRPAVDIAEVFLWLMAVGTILCASYWSAWTAREVAIEQDKLLK
;
A
#
# COMPACT_ATOMS: atom_id res chain seq x y z
N VAL A 1 -0.54 0.36 0.15
CA VAL A 1 -1.24 1.38 0.96
C VAL A 1 -1.25 0.89 2.38
N LYS A 2 -1.05 1.78 3.35
CA LYS A 2 -1.04 1.45 4.77
C LYS A 2 -2.33 1.93 5.42
N VAL A 3 -2.85 1.11 6.32
CA VAL A 3 -4.12 1.31 7.03
C VAL A 3 -3.86 1.07 8.52
N PRO A 4 -3.27 2.03 9.25
CA PRO A 4 -3.19 2.00 10.70
C PRO A 4 -4.61 2.08 11.30
N THR A 5 -4.79 1.40 12.43
CA THR A 5 -6.10 1.23 13.05
C THR A 5 -6.05 1.54 14.54
N TRP A 6 -7.16 2.07 15.05
CA TRP A 6 -7.35 2.40 16.46
C TRP A 6 -8.64 1.76 16.96
N ILE A 7 -8.54 1.07 18.09
CA ILE A 7 -9.67 0.43 18.78
C ILE A 7 -9.92 1.20 20.08
N ASN A 8 -11.10 1.81 20.19
CA ASN A 8 -11.46 2.70 21.31
C ASN A 8 -10.43 3.82 21.57
N GLY A 9 -9.81 4.32 20.50
CA GLY A 9 -8.79 5.38 20.55
C GLY A 9 -7.36 4.92 20.87
N LEU A 10 -7.15 3.64 21.15
CA LEU A 10 -5.82 3.07 21.32
C LEU A 10 -5.31 2.51 19.98
N GLU A 11 -4.05 2.79 19.66
CA GLU A 11 -3.41 2.26 18.46
C GLU A 11 -3.34 0.73 18.53
N ASP A 12 -3.76 0.07 17.45
CA ASP A 12 -3.70 -1.38 17.28
C ASP A 12 -2.81 -1.72 16.08
N ASN A 13 -3.23 -2.62 15.21
CA ASN A 13 -2.41 -3.12 14.12
C ASN A 13 -2.45 -2.19 12.91
N GLU A 14 -1.33 -2.13 12.18
CA GLU A 14 -1.28 -1.54 10.85
C GLU A 14 -1.46 -2.63 9.79
N TYR A 15 -2.47 -2.46 8.93
CA TYR A 15 -2.72 -3.38 7.81
C TYR A 15 -2.19 -2.82 6.50
N VAL A 16 -1.83 -3.71 5.58
CA VAL A 16 -1.39 -3.36 4.24
C VAL A 16 -2.46 -3.75 3.23
N GLY A 17 -2.88 -2.77 2.41
CA GLY A 17 -3.84 -2.94 1.34
C GLY A 17 -3.35 -2.43 0.00
N VAL A 18 -4.15 -2.69 -1.04
CA VAL A 18 -3.90 -2.23 -2.41
C VAL A 18 -4.95 -1.22 -2.81
N GLY A 19 -4.54 0.00 -3.18
CA GLY A 19 -5.45 1.04 -3.66
C GLY A 19 -5.94 0.74 -5.09
N ALA A 20 -7.13 1.22 -5.44
CA ALA A 20 -7.68 1.11 -6.79
C ALA A 20 -6.92 1.97 -7.83
N ARG A 21 -7.23 1.75 -9.11
CA ARG A 21 -6.86 2.67 -10.21
C ARG A 21 -7.86 3.81 -10.40
N PHE A 22 -9.03 3.73 -9.78
CA PHE A 22 -10.07 4.75 -9.78
C PHE A 22 -10.15 5.43 -8.41
N GLY A 23 -10.86 6.55 -8.34
CA GLY A 23 -10.89 7.38 -7.15
C GLY A 23 -9.67 8.31 -7.04
N PRO A 24 -9.71 9.28 -6.12
CA PRO A 24 -8.57 10.12 -5.80
C PRO A 24 -7.40 9.29 -5.24
N THR A 25 -6.20 9.80 -5.44
CA THR A 25 -4.99 9.26 -4.81
C THR A 25 -4.98 9.56 -3.32
N LEU A 26 -4.54 8.60 -2.52
CA LEU A 26 -4.36 8.77 -1.08
C LEU A 26 -3.19 9.67 -0.74
N GLU A 27 -3.28 10.28 0.46
CA GLU A 27 -2.20 11.08 1.02
C GLU A 27 -0.90 10.31 1.16
N SER A 28 0.21 10.99 0.88
CA SER A 28 1.54 10.35 0.90
C SER A 28 2.17 10.28 2.28
N LYS A 29 1.69 11.09 3.22
CA LYS A 29 2.21 11.19 4.59
C LYS A 29 1.10 10.86 5.57
N GLU A 30 1.41 9.98 6.50
CA GLU A 30 0.51 9.60 7.59
C GLU A 30 0.02 10.80 8.41
N LYS A 31 0.90 11.77 8.70
CA LYS A 31 0.55 12.98 9.48
C LYS A 31 -0.57 13.84 8.89
N HIS A 32 -0.89 13.67 7.61
CA HIS A 32 -1.98 14.38 6.93
C HIS A 32 -3.17 13.46 6.62
N ALA A 33 -3.09 12.18 6.98
CA ALA A 33 -4.20 11.25 6.79
C ALA A 33 -5.26 11.50 7.86
N ASN A 34 -6.51 11.67 7.43
CA ASN A 34 -7.61 11.86 8.36
C ASN A 34 -7.87 10.58 9.15
N HIS A 35 -8.02 10.75 10.47
CA HIS A 35 -8.49 9.70 11.36
C HIS A 35 -10.01 9.64 11.27
N THR A 36 -10.51 8.60 10.63
CA THR A 36 -11.94 8.47 10.33
C THR A 36 -12.49 7.20 10.94
N ARG A 37 -13.71 7.27 11.47
CA ARG A 37 -14.41 6.10 12.01
C ARG A 37 -14.68 5.09 10.89
N LEU A 38 -14.53 3.82 11.21
CA LEU A 38 -14.83 2.69 10.32
C LEU A 38 -16.24 2.17 10.62
N ALA A 39 -17.03 1.94 9.58
CA ALA A 39 -18.37 1.37 9.67
C ALA A 39 -18.51 0.17 8.72
N LEU A 40 -19.15 -0.91 9.17
CA LEU A 40 -19.50 -2.04 8.30
C LEU A 40 -20.74 -1.67 7.47
N ALA A 41 -20.73 -2.01 6.18
CA ALA A 41 -21.90 -1.82 5.33
C ALA A 41 -23.03 -2.79 5.69
N ASP A 42 -24.28 -2.31 5.60
CA ASP A 42 -25.48 -3.16 5.65
C ASP A 42 -26.37 -2.85 4.43
N PRO A 43 -26.43 -3.71 3.38
CA PRO A 43 -25.84 -5.04 3.31
C PRO A 43 -24.31 -5.03 3.16
N PRO A 44 -23.60 -6.10 3.60
CA PRO A 44 -22.13 -6.13 3.61
C PRO A 44 -21.48 -6.03 2.23
N ASP A 45 -22.21 -6.35 1.16
CA ASP A 45 -21.72 -6.26 -0.22
C ASP A 45 -21.78 -4.84 -0.81
N CYS A 46 -22.54 -3.91 -0.21
CA CYS A 46 -22.68 -2.54 -0.70
C CYS A 46 -23.06 -2.43 -2.19
N CYS A 47 -23.79 -3.42 -2.71
CA CYS A 47 -24.29 -3.39 -4.09
C CYS A 47 -25.57 -2.56 -4.23
N SER A 48 -26.19 -2.21 -3.10
CA SER A 48 -27.34 -1.33 -2.99
C SER A 48 -27.11 -0.35 -1.84
N LYS A 49 -27.90 0.73 -1.81
CA LYS A 49 -27.77 1.79 -0.80
C LYS A 49 -27.70 1.19 0.61
N PRO A 50 -26.61 1.43 1.36
CA PRO A 50 -26.49 0.95 2.72
C PRO A 50 -27.62 1.52 3.61
N ARG A 51 -28.11 0.69 4.52
CA ARG A 51 -29.14 1.04 5.51
C ARG A 51 -28.59 1.93 6.60
N ASN A 52 -27.31 1.79 6.91
CA ASN A 52 -26.59 2.68 7.80
C ASN A 52 -26.38 4.05 7.12
N GLN A 53 -26.75 5.12 7.83
CA GLN A 53 -26.43 6.48 7.40
C GLN A 53 -24.93 6.71 7.64
N LEU A 54 -24.20 7.03 6.57
CA LEU A 54 -22.80 7.40 6.64
C LEU A 54 -22.71 8.93 6.57
N THR A 55 -21.91 9.49 7.46
CA THR A 55 -21.67 10.93 7.62
C THR A 55 -20.18 11.22 7.50
N GLY A 56 -19.53 10.64 6.48
CA GLY A 56 -18.10 10.74 6.24
C GLY A 56 -17.28 9.60 6.86
N GLU A 57 -17.88 8.53 7.36
CA GLU A 57 -17.13 7.34 7.77
C GLU A 57 -16.45 6.62 6.60
N VAL A 58 -15.40 5.85 6.91
CA VAL A 58 -14.86 4.86 5.99
C VAL A 58 -15.75 3.63 6.05
N ILE A 59 -16.22 3.17 4.90
CA ILE A 59 -17.09 2.00 4.84
C ILE A 59 -16.29 0.72 4.54
N LEU A 60 -16.55 -0.33 5.31
CA LEU A 60 -15.99 -1.67 5.12
C LEU A 60 -17.03 -2.55 4.41
N VAL A 61 -16.63 -3.16 3.29
CA VAL A 61 -17.51 -3.96 2.42
C VAL A 61 -16.85 -5.26 2.03
N HIS A 62 -17.64 -6.29 1.72
CA HIS A 62 -17.16 -7.55 1.19
C HIS A 62 -17.11 -7.55 -0.33
N ARG A 63 -16.09 -8.21 -0.88
CA ARG A 63 -16.00 -8.50 -2.30
C ARG A 63 -17.07 -9.53 -2.72
N GLY A 64 -17.69 -9.31 -3.88
CA GLY A 64 -18.70 -10.20 -4.49
C GLY A 64 -19.95 -9.44 -4.98
N ASN A 65 -20.86 -10.16 -5.64
CA ASN A 65 -22.19 -9.73 -6.13
C ASN A 65 -22.24 -8.62 -7.20
N CYS A 66 -21.37 -7.62 -7.13
CA CYS A 66 -21.29 -6.51 -8.08
C CYS A 66 -19.85 -6.02 -8.25
N SER A 67 -19.65 -5.12 -9.22
CA SER A 67 -18.35 -4.57 -9.58
C SER A 67 -17.76 -3.68 -8.49
N PHE A 68 -16.43 -3.51 -8.49
CA PHE A 68 -15.74 -2.65 -7.53
C PHE A 68 -16.12 -1.17 -7.68
N THR A 69 -16.31 -0.72 -8.92
CA THR A 69 -16.73 0.66 -9.21
C THR A 69 -18.16 0.91 -8.75
N MET A 70 -19.05 -0.07 -8.92
CA MET A 70 -20.43 0.03 -8.42
C MET A 70 -20.46 0.16 -6.90
N LYS A 71 -19.70 -0.67 -6.17
CA LYS A 71 -19.57 -0.57 -4.71
C LYS A 71 -19.08 0.81 -4.27
N ALA A 72 -18.05 1.32 -4.95
CA ALA A 72 -17.50 2.64 -4.65
C ALA A 72 -18.50 3.78 -4.92
N ASN A 73 -19.24 3.71 -6.04
CA ASN A 73 -20.28 4.69 -6.36
C ASN A 73 -21.42 4.67 -5.31
N VAL A 74 -21.90 3.48 -4.94
CA VAL A 74 -22.95 3.32 -3.93
C VAL A 74 -22.48 3.83 -2.55
N ALA A 75 -21.23 3.54 -2.18
CA ALA A 75 -20.63 4.04 -0.94
C ALA A 75 -20.49 5.57 -0.94
N GLU A 76 -20.09 6.16 -2.07
CA GLU A 76 -20.00 7.61 -2.23
C GLU A 76 -21.36 8.29 -2.10
N GLU A 77 -22.37 7.78 -2.82
CA GLU A 77 -23.75 8.27 -2.74
C GLU A 77 -24.34 8.14 -1.33
N ALA A 78 -23.85 7.16 -0.55
CA ALA A 78 -24.22 6.98 0.84
C ALA A 78 -23.52 7.94 1.81
N GLY A 79 -22.54 8.72 1.35
CA GLY A 79 -21.80 9.70 2.16
C GLY A 79 -20.54 9.14 2.83
N ALA A 80 -19.98 8.02 2.33
CA ALA A 80 -18.70 7.52 2.81
C ALA A 80 -17.56 8.46 2.40
N SER A 81 -16.50 8.54 3.20
CA SER A 81 -15.27 9.27 2.84
C SER A 81 -14.25 8.41 2.11
N ALA A 82 -14.32 7.08 2.29
CA ALA A 82 -13.49 6.09 1.60
C ALA A 82 -14.14 4.72 1.68
N ILE A 83 -13.73 3.80 0.81
CA ILE A 83 -14.21 2.40 0.79
C ILE A 83 -13.07 1.40 0.96
N LEU A 84 -13.25 0.47 1.90
CA LEU A 84 -12.37 -0.67 2.15
C LEU A 84 -13.09 -1.96 1.73
N ILE A 85 -12.54 -2.65 0.74
CA ILE A 85 -13.09 -3.88 0.18
C ILE A 85 -12.31 -5.07 0.73
N ILE A 86 -12.95 -5.91 1.53
CA ILE A 86 -12.41 -7.15 2.05
C ILE A 86 -12.36 -8.16 0.90
N ASN A 87 -11.16 -8.59 0.55
CA ASN A 87 -10.97 -9.64 -0.42
C ASN A 87 -11.36 -11.00 0.18
N ASN A 88 -11.94 -11.87 -0.63
CA ASN A 88 -12.26 -13.26 -0.30
C ASN A 88 -11.25 -14.26 -0.90
N GLN A 89 -10.18 -13.76 -1.52
CA GLN A 89 -9.07 -14.55 -2.06
C GLN A 89 -7.76 -14.17 -1.35
N THR A 90 -6.74 -15.00 -1.52
CA THR A 90 -5.40 -14.80 -0.94
C THR A 90 -4.65 -13.64 -1.60
N GLU A 91 -4.81 -13.47 -2.91
CA GLU A 91 -4.06 -12.47 -3.68
C GLU A 91 -4.76 -11.12 -3.71
N LEU A 92 -4.00 -10.07 -3.37
CA LEU A 92 -4.42 -8.69 -3.53
C LEU A 92 -4.00 -8.17 -4.90
N PHE A 93 -4.91 -7.50 -5.58
CA PHE A 93 -4.65 -6.92 -6.88
C PHE A 93 -5.19 -5.50 -6.98
N LYS A 94 -4.71 -4.76 -7.97
CA LYS A 94 -5.13 -3.39 -8.20
C LYS A 94 -6.51 -3.40 -8.86
N MET A 95 -7.52 -2.92 -8.14
CA MET A 95 -8.89 -2.82 -8.67
C MET A 95 -8.93 -1.82 -9.82
N VAL A 96 -9.68 -2.15 -10.87
CA VAL A 96 -9.83 -1.35 -12.09
C VAL A 96 -11.30 -1.16 -12.42
N CYS A 97 -11.60 -0.17 -13.25
CA CYS A 97 -12.94 0.00 -13.81
C CYS A 97 -13.25 -1.17 -14.74
N GLU A 98 -14.48 -1.68 -14.66
CA GLU A 98 -14.94 -2.79 -15.49
C GLU A 98 -15.36 -2.33 -16.90
N SER A 99 -15.81 -1.09 -17.03
CA SER A 99 -16.15 -0.45 -18.30
C SER A 99 -15.40 0.86 -18.50
N ASP A 100 -15.19 1.25 -19.75
CA ASP A 100 -14.69 2.58 -20.16
C ASP A 100 -15.73 3.70 -19.94
N ALA A 101 -16.83 3.41 -19.25
CA ALA A 101 -17.75 4.45 -18.81
C ALA A 101 -17.00 5.34 -17.82
N ASP A 102 -17.13 6.65 -18.00
CA ASP A 102 -16.50 7.67 -17.17
C ASP A 102 -17.18 7.71 -15.79
N VAL A 103 -16.88 6.70 -14.96
CA VAL A 103 -17.38 6.63 -13.58
C VAL A 103 -16.50 7.56 -12.73
N ASP A 104 -16.97 8.78 -12.52
CA ASP A 104 -16.32 9.79 -11.68
C ASP A 104 -16.48 9.45 -10.19
N ILE A 105 -15.61 8.58 -9.68
CA ILE A 105 -15.53 8.21 -8.26
C ILE A 105 -14.62 9.21 -7.55
N LYS A 106 -15.13 9.89 -6.53
CA LYS A 106 -14.46 10.93 -5.74
C LYS A 106 -13.98 10.46 -4.38
N ILE A 107 -14.30 9.23 -3.98
CA ILE A 107 -13.79 8.60 -2.77
C ILE A 107 -12.65 7.62 -3.08
N PRO A 108 -11.58 7.57 -2.26
CA PRO A 108 -10.51 6.59 -2.45
C PRO A 108 -11.01 5.18 -2.11
N ALA A 109 -10.61 4.22 -2.94
CA ALA A 109 -10.96 2.81 -2.79
C ALA A 109 -9.73 1.95 -2.54
N LEU A 110 -9.83 1.03 -1.59
CA LEU A 110 -8.76 0.11 -1.23
C LEU A 110 -9.27 -1.31 -1.06
N MET A 111 -8.42 -2.27 -1.40
CA MET A 111 -8.62 -3.68 -1.10
C MET A 111 -7.77 -4.10 0.09
N LEU A 112 -8.38 -4.80 1.04
CA LEU A 112 -7.73 -5.42 2.19
C LEU A 112 -7.70 -6.94 2.08
N PRO A 113 -6.70 -7.61 2.66
CA PRO A 113 -6.69 -9.07 2.76
C PRO A 113 -7.81 -9.55 3.68
N GLN A 114 -8.26 -10.79 3.46
CA GLN A 114 -9.39 -11.37 4.19
C GLN A 114 -9.18 -11.36 5.70
N ASP A 115 -7.97 -11.71 6.15
CA ASP A 115 -7.61 -11.74 7.58
C ASP A 115 -7.78 -10.36 8.22
N ALA A 116 -7.20 -9.32 7.63
CA ALA A 116 -7.36 -7.94 8.09
C ALA A 116 -8.83 -7.51 8.14
N GLY A 117 -9.59 -7.80 7.08
CA GLY A 117 -11.02 -7.49 7.02
C GLY A 117 -11.83 -8.16 8.12
N SER A 118 -11.62 -9.47 8.32
CA SER A 118 -12.32 -10.25 9.35
C SER A 118 -11.99 -9.79 10.79
N ARG A 119 -10.75 -9.36 11.04
CA ARG A 119 -10.35 -8.78 12.33
C ARG A 119 -11.09 -7.46 12.58
N LEU A 120 -11.15 -6.57 11.59
CA LEU A 120 -11.88 -5.31 11.68
C LEU A 120 -13.38 -5.53 11.88
N GLU A 121 -13.97 -6.46 11.13
CA GLU A 121 -15.37 -6.84 11.27
C GLU A 121 -15.68 -7.38 12.67
N LYS A 122 -14.78 -8.19 13.25
CA LYS A 122 -14.91 -8.70 14.63
C LYS A 122 -14.86 -7.57 15.66
N TYR A 123 -13.98 -6.58 15.50
CA TYR A 123 -13.95 -5.41 16.39
C TYR A 123 -15.25 -4.61 16.32
N ILE A 124 -15.78 -4.37 15.11
CA ILE A 124 -17.06 -3.67 14.91
C ILE A 124 -18.21 -4.47 15.53
N SER A 125 -18.24 -5.78 15.32
CA SER A 125 -19.29 -6.68 15.85
C SER A 125 -19.28 -6.76 17.38
N ASN A 126 -18.11 -6.59 18.00
CA ASN A 126 -17.96 -6.48 19.45
C ASN A 126 -18.36 -5.10 20.00
N ASN A 127 -18.99 -4.25 19.18
CA ASN A 127 -19.44 -2.91 19.53
C ASN A 127 -18.30 -1.98 20.01
N THR A 128 -17.09 -2.20 19.49
CA THR A 128 -15.95 -1.32 19.75
C THR A 128 -15.87 -0.21 18.71
N MET A 129 -15.38 0.96 19.10
CA MET A 129 -15.18 2.07 18.17
C MET A 129 -13.88 1.85 17.39
N VAL A 130 -14.00 1.50 16.11
CA VAL A 130 -12.85 1.32 15.21
C VAL A 130 -12.66 2.59 14.40
N SER A 131 -11.45 3.12 14.36
CA SER A 131 -11.04 4.21 13.48
C SER A 131 -9.83 3.82 12.65
N VAL A 132 -9.73 4.35 11.45
CA VAL A 132 -8.64 4.05 10.50
C VAL A 132 -8.12 5.34 9.89
N ALA A 133 -6.86 5.32 9.48
CA ALA A 133 -6.29 6.33 8.60
C ALA A 133 -5.77 5.65 7.33
N LEU A 134 -5.81 6.35 6.20
CA LEU A 134 -5.47 5.78 4.90
C LEU A 134 -4.34 6.60 4.27
N TYR A 135 -3.19 6.00 4.05
CA TYR A 135 -2.07 6.69 3.41
C TYR A 135 -1.23 5.77 2.50
N SER A 136 -0.67 6.35 1.44
CA SER A 136 0.14 5.67 0.45
C SER A 136 1.54 6.28 0.39
N PRO A 137 2.50 5.77 1.16
CA PRO A 137 3.85 6.31 1.17
C PRO A 137 4.49 6.20 -0.22
N LYS A 138 5.10 7.29 -0.69
CA LYS A 138 5.84 7.30 -1.96
C LYS A 138 7.09 6.44 -1.76
N ARG A 139 7.21 5.38 -2.56
CA ARG A 139 8.46 4.61 -2.61
C ARG A 139 9.52 5.49 -3.28
N PRO A 140 10.73 5.63 -2.70
CA PRO A 140 11.81 6.34 -3.36
C PRO A 140 12.15 5.62 -4.68
N ALA A 141 12.56 6.39 -5.70
CA ALA A 141 12.92 5.84 -7.01
C ALA A 141 14.21 5.01 -6.97
N VAL A 142 15.07 5.27 -5.97
CA VAL A 142 16.36 4.61 -5.78
C VAL A 142 16.46 4.19 -4.33
N ASP A 143 16.77 2.91 -4.10
CA ASP A 143 17.11 2.43 -2.76
C ASP A 143 18.54 2.86 -2.43
N ILE A 144 18.72 3.49 -1.28
CA ILE A 144 20.04 3.90 -0.79
C ILE A 144 20.96 2.67 -0.66
N ALA A 145 20.40 1.52 -0.24
CA ALA A 145 21.16 0.28 -0.15
C ALA A 145 21.68 -0.19 -1.53
N GLU A 146 20.89 -0.01 -2.59
CA GLU A 146 21.31 -0.34 -3.96
C GLU A 146 22.47 0.54 -4.42
N VAL A 147 22.41 1.84 -4.14
CA VAL A 147 23.51 2.78 -4.44
C VAL A 147 24.77 2.38 -3.67
N PHE A 148 24.66 2.04 -2.39
CA PHE A 148 25.80 1.57 -1.59
C PHE A 148 26.39 0.28 -2.14
N LEU A 149 25.56 -0.70 -2.48
CA LEU A 149 26.02 -1.97 -3.06
C LEU A 149 26.72 -1.75 -4.41
N TRP A 150 26.19 -0.86 -5.25
CA TRP A 150 26.81 -0.51 -6.52
C TRP A 150 28.19 0.15 -6.31
N LEU A 151 28.29 1.12 -5.41
CA LEU A 151 29.55 1.80 -5.09
C LEU A 151 30.58 0.84 -4.48
N MET A 152 30.17 -0.06 -3.57
CA MET A 152 31.06 -1.08 -3.03
C MET A 152 31.57 -2.04 -4.12
N ALA A 153 30.70 -2.47 -5.04
CA ALA A 153 31.09 -3.33 -6.14
C ALA A 153 32.09 -2.64 -7.08
N VAL A 154 31.81 -1.41 -7.51
CA VAL A 154 32.73 -0.63 -8.35
C VAL A 154 34.05 -0.38 -7.62
N GLY A 155 33.99 -0.03 -6.33
CA GLY A 155 35.17 0.20 -5.50
C GLY A 155 36.06 -1.03 -5.39
N THR A 156 35.48 -2.19 -5.09
CA THR A 156 36.23 -3.47 -4.99
C THR A 156 36.87 -3.86 -6.31
N ILE A 157 36.18 -3.69 -7.44
CA ILE A 157 36.72 -3.93 -8.78
C ILE A 157 37.92 -3.01 -9.06
N LEU A 158 37.78 -1.71 -8.82
CA LEU A 158 38.87 -0.75 -9.04
C LEU A 158 40.09 -1.04 -8.16
N CYS A 159 39.87 -1.34 -6.88
CA CYS A 159 40.94 -1.73 -5.96
C CYS A 159 41.65 -3.01 -6.41
N ALA A 160 40.90 -4.04 -6.83
CA ALA A 160 41.48 -5.28 -7.33
C ALA A 160 42.25 -5.09 -8.64
N SER A 161 41.70 -4.33 -9.59
CA SER A 161 42.39 -3.98 -10.84
C SER A 161 43.67 -3.18 -10.58
N TYR A 162 43.63 -2.21 -9.68
CA TYR A 162 44.79 -1.42 -9.29
C TYR A 162 45.86 -2.29 -8.63
N TRP A 163 45.48 -3.11 -7.66
CA TRP A 163 46.39 -4.05 -6.99
C TRP A 163 47.05 -5.00 -7.98
N SER A 164 46.28 -5.58 -8.90
CA SER A 164 46.79 -6.48 -9.93
C SER A 164 47.75 -5.79 -10.91
N ALA A 165 47.50 -4.54 -11.28
CA ALA A 165 48.37 -3.80 -12.19
C ALA A 165 49.68 -3.40 -11.51
N TRP A 166 49.61 -3.01 -10.24
CA TRP A 166 50.78 -2.65 -9.44
C TRP A 166 51.73 -3.84 -9.25
N THR A 167 51.20 -5.00 -8.85
CA THR A 167 52.01 -6.22 -8.65
C THR A 167 52.67 -6.69 -9.96
N ALA A 168 51.97 -6.63 -11.09
CA ALA A 168 52.55 -6.94 -12.40
C ALA A 168 53.71 -6.00 -12.77
N ARG A 169 53.59 -4.71 -12.42
CA ARG A 169 54.65 -3.71 -12.66
C ARG A 169 55.90 -4.00 -11.84
N GLU A 170 55.75 -4.38 -10.57
CA GLU A 170 56.87 -4.73 -9.70
C GLU A 170 57.64 -5.94 -10.24
N VAL A 171 56.92 -6.99 -10.68
CA VAL A 171 57.54 -8.19 -11.28
C VAL A 171 58.32 -7.86 -12.55
N ALA A 172 57.79 -7.00 -13.43
CA ALA A 172 58.50 -6.59 -14.65
C ALA A 172 59.80 -5.83 -14.35
N ILE A 173 59.81 -4.98 -13.32
CA ILE A 173 61.01 -4.26 -12.88
C ILE A 173 62.06 -5.22 -12.34
N GLU A 174 61.67 -6.26 -11.61
CA GLU A 174 62.60 -7.29 -11.12
C GLU A 174 63.21 -8.10 -12.27
N GLN A 175 62.42 -8.47 -13.28
CA GLN A 175 62.94 -9.16 -14.46
C GLN A 175 63.94 -8.30 -15.25
N ASP A 176 63.69 -7.00 -15.44
CA ASP A 176 64.64 -6.10 -16.12
C ASP A 176 65.96 -5.98 -15.34
N LYS A 177 65.92 -6.01 -14.01
CA LYS A 177 67.13 -6.03 -13.16
C LYS A 177 67.93 -7.33 -13.29
N LEU A 178 67.28 -8.46 -13.54
CA LEU A 178 67.97 -9.76 -13.71
C LEU A 178 68.58 -9.94 -15.10
N LEU A 179 68.07 -9.22 -16.10
CA LEU A 179 68.55 -9.29 -17.49
C LEU A 179 69.70 -8.32 -17.81
N LYS A 180 70.02 -7.38 -16.90
CA LYS A 180 71.16 -6.45 -16.99
C LYS A 180 72.32 -6.93 -16.14
#